data_AF-A0A3D0K3S1-F1
#
_entry.id   AF-A0A3D0K3S1-F1
#
_cell.length_a   1.000
_cell.length_b   1.000
_cell.length_c   1.000
_cell.angle_alpha   90.00
_cell.angle_beta   90.00
_cell.angle_gamma   90.00
#
_symmetry.space_group_name_H-M   'P 1'
#
loop_
_entity.id
_entity.type
_entity.pdbx_description
1 polymer ?
#
loop_
_entity_poly.entity_id
_entity_poly.type
_entity_poly.pdbx_seq_one_letter_code
_entity_poly.pdbx_strand_id
1 'polypeptide(L)' 'RKTIADEIGKPPYVVFPDTTLRALAKHRPASDETLRFIRGVGETKRRRYGTRFLAALDDWSREHGGGRDVGLAAP' A
#
# COMPACT_ATOMS: atom_id res chain seq x y z
N ARG A 1 -1.83 -4.52 7.37
CA ARG A 1 -3.32 -4.47 7.31
C ARG A 1 -3.98 -4.83 8.64
N LYS A 2 -3.74 -6.03 9.20
CA LYS A 2 -4.42 -6.53 10.42
C LYS A 2 -4.31 -5.54 11.59
N THR A 3 -3.10 -5.08 11.90
CA THR A 3 -2.84 -4.08 12.96
C THR A 3 -3.73 -2.82 12.84
N ILE A 4 -3.83 -2.23 11.65
CA ILE A 4 -4.67 -1.04 11.41
C ILE A 4 -6.14 -1.37 11.65
N ALA A 5 -6.59 -2.57 11.23
CA ALA A 5 -7.97 -2.99 11.36
C ALA A 5 -8.37 -3.21 12.83
N ASP A 6 -7.47 -3.82 13.60
CA ASP A 6 -7.61 -4.03 15.03
C ASP A 6 -7.66 -2.68 15.77
N GLU A 7 -6.78 -1.72 15.42
CA GLU A 7 -6.79 -0.36 15.99
C GLU A 7 -8.11 0.39 15.78
N ILE A 8 -8.77 0.20 14.63
CA ILE A 8 -10.04 0.88 14.33
C ILE A 8 -11.28 0.05 14.66
N GLY A 9 -11.10 -1.16 15.23
CA GLY A 9 -12.19 -2.07 15.56
C GLY A 9 -13.03 -2.48 14.34
N LYS A 10 -12.41 -2.66 13.17
CA LYS A 10 -13.10 -3.04 11.93
C LYS A 10 -12.49 -4.30 11.31
N PRO A 11 -13.26 -5.06 10.51
CA PRO A 11 -12.71 -6.16 9.74
C PRO A 11 -11.55 -5.73 8.82
N PRO A 12 -10.50 -6.55 8.62
CA PRO A 12 -9.31 -6.17 7.83
C PRO A 12 -9.59 -5.67 6.42
N TYR A 13 -10.58 -6.26 5.73
CA TYR A 13 -10.92 -5.87 4.36
C TYR A 13 -11.40 -4.40 4.24
N VAL A 14 -11.84 -3.78 5.34
CA VAL A 14 -12.23 -2.36 5.39
C VAL A 14 -11.03 -1.46 5.13
N VAL A 15 -9.85 -1.81 5.65
CA VAL A 15 -8.59 -1.09 5.40
C VAL A 15 -8.26 -1.18 3.92
N PHE A 16 -8.00 -2.40 3.43
CA PHE A 16 -7.87 -2.70 2.00
C PHE A 16 -8.38 -4.11 1.68
N PRO A 17 -9.14 -4.28 0.58
CA PRO A 17 -9.47 -5.61 0.08
C PRO A 17 -8.21 -6.31 -0.43
N ASP A 18 -8.27 -7.63 -0.56
CA ASP A 18 -7.13 -8.44 -1.01
C ASP A 18 -6.66 -8.05 -2.42
N THR A 19 -7.57 -7.64 -3.29
CA THR A 19 -7.26 -7.14 -4.64
C THR A 19 -6.31 -5.94 -4.59
N THR A 20 -6.55 -5.00 -3.68
CA THR A 20 -5.67 -3.84 -3.47
C THR A 20 -4.35 -4.24 -2.82
N LEU A 21 -4.35 -5.17 -1.85
CA LEU A 21 -3.10 -5.66 -1.27
C LEU A 21 -2.20 -6.34 -2.31
N ARG A 22 -2.78 -7.15 -3.20
CA ARG A 22 -2.04 -7.79 -4.31
C ARG A 22 -1.47 -6.74 -5.27
N ALA A 23 -2.23 -5.69 -5.58
CA ALA A 23 -1.74 -4.59 -6.40
C ALA A 23 -0.59 -3.82 -5.72
N LEU A 24 -0.70 -3.52 -4.42
CA LEU A 24 0.38 -2.91 -3.64
C LEU A 24 1.65 -3.78 -3.64
N ALA A 25 1.51 -5.09 -3.44
CA ALA A 25 2.64 -6.01 -3.43
C ALA A 25 3.29 -6.17 -4.82
N LYS A 26 2.49 -6.13 -5.89
CA LYS A 26 2.97 -6.20 -7.27
C LYS A 26 3.75 -4.94 -7.67
N HIS A 27 3.17 -3.77 -7.41
CA HIS A 27 3.68 -2.49 -7.89
C HIS A 27 4.63 -1.80 -6.91
N ARG A 28 4.55 -2.14 -5.63
CA ARG A 28 5.43 -1.64 -4.55
C ARG A 28 5.65 -0.11 -4.66
N PRO A 29 4.60 0.70 -4.59
CA PRO A 29 4.71 2.15 -4.70
C PRO A 29 5.69 2.72 -3.65
N ALA A 30 6.53 3.67 -4.05
CA ALA A 30 7.51 4.34 -3.21
C ALA A 30 6.97 5.63 -2.58
N SER A 31 5.90 6.22 -3.12
CA SER A 31 5.41 7.52 -2.70
C SER A 31 3.88 7.61 -2.61
N ASP A 32 3.40 8.65 -1.95
CA ASP A 32 1.98 9.00 -1.94
C ASP A 32 1.45 9.31 -3.34
N GLU A 33 2.32 9.84 -4.21
CA GLU A 33 1.98 10.06 -5.60
C GLU A 33 1.79 8.73 -6.33
N THR A 34 2.71 7.77 -6.19
CA THR A 34 2.59 6.50 -6.93
C THR A 34 1.51 5.59 -6.36
N LEU A 35 1.14 5.76 -5.08
CA LEU A 35 -0.02 5.10 -4.45
C LEU A 35 -1.34 5.39 -5.17
N ARG A 36 -1.48 6.57 -5.81
CA ARG A 36 -2.72 6.96 -6.52
C ARG A 36 -3.03 6.04 -7.70
N PHE A 37 -2.00 5.39 -8.26
CA PHE A 37 -2.14 4.50 -9.41
C PHE A 37 -2.56 3.09 -9.00
N ILE A 38 -2.63 2.80 -7.71
CA ILE A 38 -2.99 1.48 -7.21
C ILE A 38 -4.51 1.33 -7.18
N ARG A 39 -5.01 0.33 -7.91
CA ARG A 39 -6.44 0.00 -7.94
C ARG A 39 -7.00 -0.24 -6.52
N GLY A 40 -8.03 0.53 -6.17
CA GLY A 40 -8.72 0.45 -4.88
C GLY A 40 -8.07 1.28 -3.76
N VAL A 41 -7.02 2.05 -4.06
CA VAL A 41 -6.48 3.11 -3.19
C VAL A 41 -7.11 4.44 -3.59
N GLY A 42 -8.29 4.73 -3.05
CA GLY A 42 -8.90 6.06 -3.15
C GLY A 42 -8.26 7.08 -2.20
N GLU A 43 -8.55 8.36 -2.39
CA GLU A 43 -7.93 9.45 -1.63
C GLU A 43 -8.04 9.27 -0.10
N THR A 44 -9.22 8.93 0.42
CA THR A 44 -9.42 8.73 1.86
C THR A 44 -8.52 7.63 2.43
N LYS A 45 -8.41 6.49 1.71
CA LYS A 45 -7.57 5.36 2.17
C LYS A 45 -6.09 5.69 2.05
N ARG A 46 -5.72 6.42 1.00
CA ARG A 46 -4.35 6.93 0.82
C ARG A 46 -3.94 7.82 1.99
N ARG A 47 -4.74 8.84 2.30
CA ARG A 47 -4.46 9.76 3.43
C ARG A 47 -4.41 9.05 4.78
N ARG A 48 -5.31 8.07 5.02
CA ARG A 48 -5.39 7.37 6.31
C ARG A 48 -4.32 6.30 6.50
N TYR A 49 -4.00 5.55 5.45
CA TYR A 49 -3.22 4.32 5.57
C TYR A 49 -1.95 4.32 4.71
N GLY A 50 -1.83 5.21 3.73
CA GLY A 50 -0.76 5.25 2.74
C GLY A 50 0.63 5.20 3.36
N THR A 51 0.93 6.10 4.28
CA THR A 51 2.23 6.16 4.97
C THR A 51 2.62 4.83 5.62
N ARG A 52 1.69 4.14 6.29
CA ARG A 52 1.97 2.86 6.96
C ARG A 52 2.25 1.74 5.96
N PHE A 53 1.56 1.74 4.81
CA PHE A 53 1.82 0.75 3.76
C PHE A 53 3.09 1.06 2.98
N LEU A 54 3.43 2.33 2.76
CA LEU A 54 4.71 2.73 2.15
C LEU A 54 5.87 2.27 3.00
N ALA A 55 5.82 2.50 4.32
CA ALA A 55 6.84 2.02 5.25
C ALA A 55 7.00 0.49 5.20
N ALA A 56 5.90 -0.26 5.27
CA ALA A 56 5.96 -1.72 5.20
C ALA A 56 6.56 -2.26 3.89
N LEU A 57 6.30 -1.58 2.76
CA LEU A 57 6.88 -1.95 1.46
C LEU A 57 8.37 -1.57 1.35
N ASP A 58 8.76 -0.48 2.00
CA ASP A 58 10.13 0.01 2.06
C ASP A 58 11.01 -0.92 2.92
N ASP A 59 10.52 -1.32 4.09
CA ASP A 59 11.17 -2.33 4.94
C ASP A 59 11.37 -3.65 4.20
N TRP A 60 10.31 -4.16 3.58
CA TRP A 60 10.38 -5.38 2.78
C TRP A 60 11.41 -5.27 1.64
N SER A 61 11.46 -4.12 0.96
CA SER A 61 12.42 -3.85 -0.13
C SER A 61 13.86 -3.86 0.36
N ARG A 62 14.15 -3.26 1.51
CA ARG A 62 15.50 -3.28 2.11
C ARG A 62 15.93 -4.69 2.50
N GLU A 63 15.02 -5.48 3.06
CA GLU A 63 15.30 -6.85 3.49
C GLU A 63 15.50 -7.82 2.32
N HIS A 64 14.76 -7.64 1.22
CA HIS A 64 14.69 -8.62 0.12
C HIS A 64 15.31 -8.12 -1.20
N GLY A 65 15.82 -6.89 -1.24
CA GLY A 65 16.38 -6.26 -2.44
C GLY A 65 15.36 -6.00 -3.56
N GLY A 66 14.06 -5.98 -3.26
CA GLY A 66 13.02 -5.82 -4.27
C GLY A 66 12.79 -4.35 -4.67
N GLY A 67 12.76 -4.04 -5.97
CA GLY A 67 12.58 -2.66 -6.45
C GLY A 67 11.24 -2.02 -6.09
N ARG A 68 11.20 -0.68 -6.08
CA ARG A 68 9.99 0.14 -5.84
C ARG A 68 9.41 0.67 -7.16
N ASP A 69 8.16 1.12 -7.13
CA ASP A 69 7.41 1.66 -8.28
C ASP A 69 7.41 0.74 -9.52
N VAL A 70 7.35 -0.57 -9.29
CA VAL A 70 7.46 -1.57 -10.35
C VAL A 70 6.27 -1.52 -11.29
N GLY A 71 6.55 -1.22 -12.56
CA GLY A 71 5.52 -1.10 -13.59
C GLY A 71 4.50 0.02 -13.32
N LEU A 72 4.83 0.94 -12.41
CA LEU A 72 4.18 2.23 -12.29
C LEU A 72 5.03 3.16 -13.16
N ALA A 73 4.57 3.47 -14.36
CA ALA A 73 5.15 4.59 -15.09
C ALA A 73 4.88 5.85 -14.25
N ALA A 74 5.90 6.33 -13.54
CA ALA A 74 5.97 7.75 -13.24
C ALA A 74 6.01 8.49 -14.60
N PRO A 75 5.40 9.69 -14.71
CA PRO A 75 5.52 10.49 -15.92
C PRO A 75 6.98 10.73 -16.32
#